data_AF-A0A9W7DF26-F1
#
_entry.id   AF-A0A9W7DF26-F1
#
_cell.length_a   1.000
_cell.length_b   1.000
_cell.length_c   1.000
_cell.angle_alpha   90.00
_cell.angle_beta   90.00
_cell.angle_gamma   90.00
#
_symmetry.space_group_name_H-M   'P 1'
#
loop_
_entity.id
_entity.type
_entity.pdbx_description
1 polymer ?
#
loop_
_entity_poly.entity_id
_entity_poly.type
_entity_poly.pdbx_seq_one_letter_code
_entity_poly.pdbx_strand_id
1 'polypeptide(L)'
;MSASTTYTATSKLHGQEPLDQEIEHIIRESKNITIKSGTESALYGPDPEGLKILPEPSRERLEASGVDLSKGYPERPDKSKVPVYLDEAFAIRNEDYPYIERGKNADPEKNALLGAAKEVNDLTKHIGTEIVGLQLADLNDKQKDELALLVAERVVVFFREQKLSVPKQLELGAYWGQVEKHIQTTQVPGFPGTTVIWVDYRRKNGLNMTYKNTNLGNWDASKHGSSGNQVWHADLVHEHQPAGITHLHLDAIPNEGGDTLWASGYAAYDKLSEEMKRFLDGKKVVVFSAHSYLDRNDPFGGPKRIERVHPLVRTHPATGWKSLFVNRAMTRKIIGLSPVESDVILNYLFDVYEKNADIQVRFKWGPQKPGYGTWYQSHFFG
;
A
#
# COMPACT_ATOMS: atom_id res chain seq x y z
N MET A 1 -45.93 -4.38 9.30
CA MET A 1 -45.72 -3.06 8.68
C MET A 1 -44.92 -2.22 9.67
N SER A 2 -43.60 -2.11 9.51
CA SER A 2 -42.79 -1.23 10.35
C SER A 2 -42.84 0.18 9.75
N ALA A 3 -43.37 1.14 10.51
CA ALA A 3 -43.40 2.53 10.10
C ALA A 3 -41.96 3.03 9.89
N SER A 4 -41.66 3.55 8.71
CA SER A 4 -40.45 4.32 8.44
C SER A 4 -40.67 5.70 9.06
N THR A 5 -39.97 5.99 10.16
CA THR A 5 -39.94 7.34 10.73
C THR A 5 -39.03 8.20 9.87
N THR A 6 -39.62 9.04 9.01
CA THR A 6 -38.90 10.07 8.28
C THR A 6 -38.59 11.22 9.23
N TYR A 7 -37.31 11.49 9.49
CA TYR A 7 -36.89 12.68 10.22
C TYR A 7 -36.67 13.82 9.24
N THR A 8 -37.54 14.84 9.28
CA THR A 8 -37.38 16.06 8.48
C THR A 8 -36.69 17.13 9.32
N ALA A 9 -35.46 17.48 9.00
CA ALA A 9 -34.80 18.66 9.56
C ALA A 9 -35.14 19.88 8.69
N THR A 10 -35.64 20.96 9.30
CA THR A 10 -35.89 22.23 8.60
C THR A 10 -34.98 23.29 9.18
N SER A 11 -34.07 23.84 8.38
CA SER A 11 -33.27 25.01 8.72
C SER A 11 -33.89 26.25 8.09
N LYS A 12 -33.93 27.38 8.82
CA LYS A 12 -34.27 28.69 8.24
C LYS A 12 -32.98 29.34 7.78
N LEU A 13 -32.84 29.47 6.46
CA LEU A 13 -31.69 30.06 5.79
C LEU A 13 -31.52 31.53 6.19
N HIS A 14 -30.31 31.90 6.62
CA HIS A 14 -29.91 33.28 6.90
C HIS A 14 -28.65 33.65 6.10
N GLY A 15 -28.81 33.77 4.78
CA GLY A 15 -27.96 34.62 3.92
C GLY A 15 -26.76 33.98 3.21
N GLN A 16 -26.64 34.31 1.92
CA GLN A 16 -25.48 34.41 1.00
C GLN A 16 -24.27 33.45 1.06
N GLU A 17 -24.30 32.32 1.76
CA GLU A 17 -23.23 31.32 1.64
C GLU A 17 -23.53 30.28 0.54
N PRO A 18 -22.50 29.76 -0.16
CA PRO A 18 -22.64 28.62 -1.05
C PRO A 18 -23.23 27.40 -0.34
N LEU A 19 -24.11 26.66 -1.02
CA LEU A 19 -24.86 25.52 -0.47
C LEU A 19 -23.96 24.46 0.19
N ASP A 20 -22.75 24.28 -0.30
CA ASP A 20 -21.73 23.39 0.25
C ASP A 20 -21.21 23.84 1.63
N GLN A 21 -21.05 25.14 1.85
CA GLN A 21 -20.65 25.70 3.16
C GLN A 21 -21.81 25.61 4.17
N GLU A 22 -23.05 25.83 3.71
CA GLU A 22 -24.23 25.67 4.55
C GLU A 22 -24.49 24.20 4.94
N ILE A 23 -24.29 23.26 4.00
CA ILE A 23 -24.36 21.82 4.29
C ILE A 23 -23.28 21.44 5.31
N GLU A 24 -22.05 21.91 5.14
CA GLU A 24 -20.96 21.69 6.09
C GLU A 24 -21.30 22.24 7.49
N HIS A 25 -21.93 23.42 7.57
CA HIS A 25 -22.37 24.03 8.82
C HIS A 25 -23.49 23.22 9.51
N ILE A 26 -24.52 22.80 8.78
CA ILE A 26 -25.62 21.97 9.31
C ILE A 26 -25.12 20.62 9.83
N ILE A 27 -24.18 20.02 9.10
CA ILE A 27 -23.50 18.77 9.48
C ILE A 27 -22.72 18.93 10.79
N ARG A 28 -22.11 20.11 11.02
CA ARG A 28 -21.30 20.40 12.22
C ARG A 28 -22.12 20.77 13.45
N GLU A 29 -23.30 21.38 13.31
CA GLU A 29 -24.08 21.94 14.44
C GLU A 29 -25.29 21.11 14.90
N SER A 30 -25.77 20.13 14.13
CA SER A 30 -26.99 19.39 14.47
C SER A 30 -26.82 18.36 15.61
N LYS A 31 -27.50 18.56 16.75
CA LYS A 31 -27.48 17.66 17.92
C LYS A 31 -28.07 16.25 17.67
N ASN A 32 -28.89 16.08 16.63
CA ASN A 32 -29.56 14.80 16.31
C ASN A 32 -28.86 14.03 15.18
N ILE A 33 -27.86 14.63 14.54
CA ILE A 33 -26.95 13.94 13.63
C ILE A 33 -25.73 13.59 14.47
N THR A 34 -25.65 12.35 14.94
CA THR A 34 -24.41 11.85 15.53
C THR A 34 -23.43 11.53 14.40
N ILE A 35 -22.73 12.55 13.89
CA ILE A 35 -21.38 12.29 13.44
C ILE A 35 -20.62 12.03 14.72
N LYS A 36 -20.21 10.78 14.92
CA LYS A 36 -19.07 10.54 15.79
C LYS A 36 -17.90 11.27 15.13
N SER A 37 -17.70 12.55 15.47
CA SER A 37 -16.37 13.12 15.48
C SER A 37 -15.64 12.24 16.48
N GLY A 38 -14.95 11.23 15.95
CA GLY A 38 -14.09 10.40 16.75
C GLY A 38 -13.10 11.34 17.40
N THR A 39 -13.29 11.55 18.71
CA THR A 39 -12.36 12.15 19.66
C THR A 39 -11.99 13.63 19.45
N GLU A 40 -11.88 14.34 20.57
CA GLU A 40 -11.10 15.57 20.74
C GLU A 40 -9.88 15.58 19.83
N SER A 41 -9.65 16.70 19.13
CA SER A 41 -8.55 16.96 18.19
C SER A 41 -7.55 15.81 18.07
N ALA A 42 -7.68 14.96 17.06
CA ALA A 42 -6.54 14.16 16.64
C ALA A 42 -5.47 15.17 16.20
N LEU A 43 -4.57 15.53 17.13
CA LEU A 43 -3.52 16.51 16.90
C LEU A 43 -2.76 16.08 15.65
N TYR A 44 -2.76 16.94 14.63
CA TYR A 44 -1.89 16.76 13.47
C TYR A 44 -0.44 17.00 13.92
N GLY A 45 0.50 16.40 13.20
CA GLY A 45 1.91 16.45 13.54
C GLY A 45 2.37 15.30 14.43
N PRO A 46 3.58 15.41 15.00
CA PRO A 46 4.18 14.36 15.81
C PRO A 46 3.35 14.05 17.07
N ASP A 47 3.19 12.77 17.39
CA ASP A 47 2.35 12.29 18.50
C ASP A 47 3.20 11.96 19.76
N PRO A 48 3.14 12.76 20.85
CA PRO A 48 3.89 12.49 22.07
C PRO A 48 3.50 11.17 22.74
N GLU A 49 2.24 10.74 22.58
CA GLU A 49 1.73 9.51 23.16
C GLU A 49 2.23 8.28 22.41
N GLY A 50 2.43 8.39 21.09
CA GLY A 50 3.08 7.33 20.33
C GLY A 50 4.55 7.18 20.71
N LEU A 51 5.26 8.29 20.94
CA LEU A 51 6.68 8.26 21.32
C LEU A 51 6.94 7.43 22.60
N LYS A 52 6.00 7.45 23.56
CA LYS A 52 6.11 6.69 24.81
C LYS A 52 6.12 5.17 24.62
N ILE A 53 5.55 4.67 23.53
CA ILE A 53 5.48 3.24 23.22
C ILE A 53 6.41 2.84 22.07
N LEU A 54 7.20 3.79 21.53
CA LEU A 54 8.15 3.54 20.45
C LEU A 54 9.16 2.46 20.86
N PRO A 55 9.28 1.35 20.12
CA PRO A 55 10.26 0.32 20.43
C PRO A 55 11.68 0.88 20.41
N GLU A 56 12.51 0.42 21.33
CA GLU A 56 13.90 0.87 21.49
C GLU A 56 14.72 0.76 20.20
N PRO A 57 14.71 -0.36 19.44
CA PRO A 57 15.44 -0.43 18.16
C PRO A 57 14.97 0.60 17.12
N SER A 58 13.67 0.94 17.12
CA SER A 58 13.13 1.99 16.26
C SER A 58 13.62 3.37 16.69
N ARG A 59 13.59 3.65 17.99
CA ARG A 59 14.13 4.89 18.56
C ARG A 59 15.60 5.08 18.19
N GLU A 60 16.43 4.07 18.40
CA GLU A 60 17.87 4.10 18.10
C GLU A 60 18.13 4.49 16.64
N ARG A 61 17.43 3.84 15.70
CA ARG A 61 17.59 4.14 14.28
C ARG A 61 17.13 5.55 13.93
N LEU A 62 15.97 5.98 14.45
CA LEU A 62 15.40 7.30 14.16
C LEU A 62 16.32 8.41 14.68
N GLU A 63 16.79 8.30 15.92
CA GLU A 63 17.73 9.26 16.51
C GLU A 63 19.08 9.26 15.77
N ALA A 64 19.62 8.08 15.43
CA ALA A 64 20.84 7.97 14.61
C ALA A 64 20.67 8.51 13.17
N SER A 65 19.43 8.57 12.67
CA SER A 65 19.09 9.16 11.37
C SER A 65 18.88 10.68 11.43
N GLY A 66 19.01 11.29 12.61
CA GLY A 66 18.78 12.72 12.80
C GLY A 66 17.29 13.12 12.83
N VAL A 67 16.39 12.18 13.11
CA VAL A 67 14.96 12.47 13.26
C VAL A 67 14.74 13.21 14.58
N ASP A 68 14.11 14.39 14.51
CA ASP A 68 13.71 15.13 15.70
C ASP A 68 12.46 14.49 16.34
N LEU A 69 12.68 13.73 17.42
CA LEU A 69 11.62 13.10 18.20
C LEU A 69 11.10 13.99 19.34
N SER A 70 11.62 15.21 19.53
CA SER A 70 11.29 16.07 20.69
C SER A 70 9.79 16.41 20.78
N LYS A 71 9.09 16.42 19.64
CA LYS A 71 7.66 16.72 19.52
C LYS A 71 6.76 15.48 19.53
N GLY A 72 7.30 14.28 19.38
CA GLY A 72 6.53 13.04 19.32
C GLY A 72 6.86 12.12 18.13
N TYR A 73 6.16 10.99 18.04
CA TYR A 73 6.25 10.02 16.95
C TYR A 73 5.05 9.05 16.95
N PRO A 74 4.50 8.63 15.80
CA PRO A 74 4.81 9.09 14.45
C PRO A 74 4.21 10.48 14.17
N GLU A 75 4.52 11.06 13.01
CA GLU A 75 3.86 12.27 12.53
C GLU A 75 2.53 11.91 11.84
N ARG A 76 1.42 12.46 12.33
CA ARG A 76 0.12 12.39 11.68
C ARG A 76 0.03 13.51 10.63
N PRO A 77 -0.22 13.20 9.34
CA PRO A 77 -0.36 14.24 8.34
C PRO A 77 -1.43 15.26 8.69
N ASP A 78 -1.22 16.50 8.25
CA ASP A 78 -2.20 17.57 8.32
C ASP A 78 -3.42 17.21 7.47
N LYS A 79 -4.56 16.92 8.12
CA LYS A 79 -5.78 16.55 7.39
C LYS A 79 -6.35 17.68 6.55
N SER A 80 -5.97 18.94 6.78
CA SER A 80 -6.38 20.03 5.88
C SER A 80 -5.83 19.85 4.46
N LYS A 81 -4.79 19.04 4.29
CA LYS A 81 -4.19 18.69 3.01
C LYS A 81 -4.76 17.42 2.39
N VAL A 82 -5.63 16.70 3.12
CA VAL A 82 -6.26 15.48 2.62
C VAL A 82 -7.49 15.88 1.79
N PRO A 83 -7.58 15.48 0.52
CA PRO A 83 -8.73 15.81 -0.31
C PRO A 83 -10.00 15.20 0.30
N VAL A 84 -11.05 16.01 0.38
CA VAL A 84 -12.34 15.59 0.94
C VAL A 84 -13.23 15.05 -0.18
N TYR A 85 -13.15 15.68 -1.35
CA TYR A 85 -14.00 15.37 -2.49
C TYR A 85 -13.32 14.47 -3.52
N LEU A 86 -14.13 13.68 -4.21
CA LEU A 86 -13.68 12.67 -5.16
C LEU A 86 -12.92 13.29 -6.34
N ASP A 87 -13.39 14.42 -6.85
CA ASP A 87 -12.77 15.17 -7.95
C ASP A 87 -11.40 15.75 -7.56
N GLU A 88 -11.27 16.29 -6.35
CA GLU A 88 -9.98 16.74 -5.81
C GLU A 88 -8.99 15.58 -5.67
N ALA A 89 -9.44 14.48 -5.07
CA ALA A 89 -8.61 13.29 -4.87
C ALA A 89 -8.19 12.67 -6.20
N PHE A 90 -9.08 12.69 -7.20
CA PHE A 90 -8.78 12.23 -8.54
C PHE A 90 -7.76 13.14 -9.23
N ALA A 91 -7.92 14.47 -9.14
CA ALA A 91 -7.05 15.45 -9.81
C ALA A 91 -5.58 15.33 -9.36
N ILE A 92 -5.34 15.15 -8.06
CA ILE A 92 -3.99 14.96 -7.49
C ILE A 92 -3.31 13.68 -8.03
N ARG A 93 -4.11 12.70 -8.47
CA ARG A 93 -3.66 11.34 -8.83
C ARG A 93 -3.81 11.04 -10.32
N ASN A 94 -3.96 12.05 -11.16
CA ASN A 94 -4.28 11.91 -12.59
C ASN A 94 -3.25 12.57 -13.53
N GLU A 95 -2.04 12.76 -13.05
CA GLU A 95 -0.93 13.27 -13.85
C GLU A 95 0.05 12.14 -14.20
N ASP A 96 0.63 12.23 -15.39
CA ASP A 96 1.76 11.40 -15.77
C ASP A 96 3.06 12.00 -15.23
N TYR A 97 3.87 11.17 -14.61
CA TYR A 97 5.22 11.51 -14.20
C TYR A 97 6.24 10.79 -15.07
N PRO A 98 7.35 11.46 -15.45
CA PRO A 98 8.45 10.80 -16.14
C PRO A 98 9.12 9.81 -15.17
N TYR A 99 9.41 8.61 -15.65
CA TYR A 99 10.14 7.61 -14.89
C TYR A 99 11.20 6.92 -15.74
N ILE A 100 12.20 6.36 -15.07
CA ILE A 100 13.25 5.54 -15.69
C ILE A 100 13.04 4.12 -15.18
N GLU A 101 12.79 3.18 -16.10
CA GLU A 101 12.77 1.76 -15.75
C GLU A 101 14.21 1.27 -15.50
N ARG A 102 14.65 1.36 -14.24
CA ARG A 102 16.03 1.03 -13.82
C ARG A 102 16.43 -0.40 -14.15
N GLY A 103 15.49 -1.35 -14.14
CA GLY A 103 15.76 -2.75 -14.49
C GLY A 103 16.24 -2.93 -15.94
N LYS A 104 15.93 -2.00 -16.86
CA LYS A 104 16.43 -2.05 -18.24
C LYS A 104 17.91 -1.69 -18.38
N ASN A 105 18.47 -0.99 -17.41
CA ASN A 105 19.87 -0.56 -17.42
C ASN A 105 20.81 -1.62 -16.82
N ALA A 106 20.25 -2.64 -16.17
CA ALA A 106 21.00 -3.68 -15.48
C ALA A 106 21.78 -4.58 -16.45
N ASP A 107 22.91 -5.11 -15.96
CA ASP A 107 23.50 -6.32 -16.54
C ASP A 107 22.51 -7.48 -16.34
N PRO A 108 22.07 -8.19 -17.41
CA PRO A 108 21.17 -9.33 -17.27
C PRO A 108 21.66 -10.41 -16.31
N GLU A 109 22.98 -10.61 -16.22
CA GLU A 109 23.60 -11.59 -15.32
C GLU A 109 23.76 -11.06 -13.89
N LYS A 110 23.51 -9.76 -13.67
CA LYS A 110 23.56 -9.10 -12.36
C LYS A 110 24.89 -9.31 -11.63
N ASN A 111 25.98 -9.35 -12.40
CA ASN A 111 27.31 -9.72 -11.92
C ASN A 111 27.86 -8.78 -10.84
N ALA A 112 27.56 -7.48 -10.89
CA ALA A 112 28.09 -6.51 -9.93
C ALA A 112 27.42 -6.64 -8.55
N LEU A 113 26.14 -6.97 -8.53
CA LEU A 113 25.34 -7.18 -7.33
C LEU A 113 25.60 -8.57 -6.76
N LEU A 114 25.40 -9.61 -7.56
CA LEU A 114 25.51 -11.00 -7.11
C LEU A 114 26.95 -11.38 -6.80
N GLY A 115 27.93 -10.88 -7.58
CA GLY A 115 29.35 -11.11 -7.33
C GLY A 115 29.89 -10.40 -6.09
N ALA A 116 29.22 -9.34 -5.61
CA ALA A 116 29.57 -8.66 -4.37
C ALA A 116 28.89 -9.28 -3.15
N ALA A 117 27.80 -10.05 -3.34
CA ALA A 117 27.11 -10.73 -2.27
C ALA A 117 27.98 -11.83 -1.67
N LYS A 118 27.90 -12.01 -0.35
CA LYS A 118 28.52 -13.15 0.32
C LYS A 118 27.77 -14.44 -0.02
N GLU A 119 26.44 -14.38 0.04
CA GLU A 119 25.54 -15.51 -0.27
C GLU A 119 24.28 -14.96 -0.95
N VAL A 120 23.72 -15.77 -1.86
CA VAL A 120 22.46 -15.48 -2.56
C VAL A 120 21.56 -16.69 -2.36
N ASN A 121 20.48 -16.51 -1.60
CA ASN A 121 19.62 -17.60 -1.14
C ASN A 121 18.24 -17.44 -1.75
N ASP A 122 17.91 -18.25 -2.75
CA ASP A 122 16.55 -18.32 -3.27
C ASP A 122 15.63 -19.01 -2.27
N LEU A 123 14.60 -18.30 -1.83
CA LEU A 123 13.67 -18.77 -0.80
C LEU A 123 12.69 -19.81 -1.33
N THR A 124 12.35 -19.68 -2.62
CA THR A 124 11.63 -20.68 -3.39
C THR A 124 12.23 -20.76 -4.79
N LYS A 125 11.79 -21.73 -5.59
CA LYS A 125 12.28 -21.89 -6.96
C LYS A 125 12.04 -20.66 -7.84
N HIS A 126 10.93 -19.95 -7.67
CA HIS A 126 10.48 -18.92 -8.63
C HIS A 126 10.23 -17.54 -8.02
N ILE A 127 10.15 -17.42 -6.69
CA ILE A 127 9.86 -16.17 -5.99
C ILE A 127 10.71 -16.04 -4.73
N GLY A 128 11.19 -14.83 -4.47
CA GLY A 128 11.93 -14.51 -3.26
C GLY A 128 13.41 -14.87 -3.34
N THR A 129 14.27 -13.88 -3.10
CA THR A 129 15.71 -14.07 -2.97
C THR A 129 16.21 -13.26 -1.79
N GLU A 130 17.05 -13.86 -0.95
CA GLU A 130 17.76 -13.18 0.12
C GLU A 130 19.21 -12.96 -0.28
N ILE A 131 19.66 -11.70 -0.20
CA ILE A 131 21.06 -11.32 -0.44
C ILE A 131 21.73 -11.08 0.92
N VAL A 132 22.84 -11.79 1.13
CA VAL A 132 23.62 -11.71 2.37
C VAL A 132 24.95 -11.02 2.11
N GLY A 133 25.39 -10.18 3.05
CA GLY A 133 26.72 -9.58 3.04
C GLY A 133 26.83 -8.23 2.33
N LEU A 134 25.71 -7.64 1.89
CA LEU A 134 25.68 -6.29 1.31
C LEU A 134 24.91 -5.31 2.20
N GLN A 135 25.32 -4.06 2.20
CA GLN A 135 24.58 -2.93 2.76
C GLN A 135 23.96 -2.12 1.62
N LEU A 136 22.65 -1.91 1.68
CA LEU A 136 21.92 -1.13 0.68
C LEU A 136 22.42 0.31 0.58
N ALA A 137 22.89 0.87 1.69
CA ALA A 137 23.46 2.21 1.74
C ALA A 137 24.73 2.37 0.87
N ASP A 138 25.44 1.27 0.63
CA ASP A 138 26.76 1.24 -0.02
C ASP A 138 26.68 0.79 -1.49
N LEU A 139 25.48 0.44 -1.99
CA LEU A 139 25.32 0.04 -3.38
C LEU A 139 25.68 1.19 -4.32
N ASN A 140 26.49 0.90 -5.33
CA ASN A 140 26.69 1.80 -6.45
C ASN A 140 25.50 1.73 -7.44
N ASP A 141 25.45 2.65 -8.39
CA ASP A 141 24.33 2.76 -9.33
C ASP A 141 24.15 1.50 -10.19
N LYS A 142 25.23 0.87 -10.63
CA LYS A 142 25.16 -0.40 -11.38
C LYS A 142 24.48 -1.50 -10.55
N GLN A 143 24.86 -1.62 -9.28
CA GLN A 143 24.25 -2.58 -8.36
C GLN A 143 22.78 -2.26 -8.05
N LYS A 144 22.39 -0.98 -7.99
CA LYS A 144 20.99 -0.57 -7.80
C LYS A 144 20.12 -0.89 -9.02
N ASP A 145 20.64 -0.71 -10.23
CA ASP A 145 19.96 -1.11 -11.47
C ASP A 145 19.80 -2.65 -11.53
N GLU A 146 20.87 -3.39 -11.23
CA GLU A 146 20.83 -4.85 -11.13
C GLU A 146 19.87 -5.35 -10.05
N LEU A 147 19.76 -4.63 -8.92
CA LEU A 147 18.78 -4.95 -7.88
C LEU A 147 17.34 -4.71 -8.37
N ALA A 148 17.09 -3.63 -9.13
CA ALA A 148 15.78 -3.40 -9.74
C ALA A 148 15.37 -4.54 -10.67
N LEU A 149 16.31 -5.03 -11.51
CA LEU A 149 16.06 -6.18 -12.38
C LEU A 149 15.84 -7.46 -11.57
N LEU A 150 16.64 -7.71 -10.52
CA LEU A 150 16.47 -8.90 -9.67
C LEU A 150 15.10 -8.89 -9.00
N VAL A 151 14.64 -7.75 -8.49
CA VAL A 151 13.30 -7.61 -7.91
C VAL A 151 12.22 -7.85 -8.98
N ALA A 152 12.41 -7.34 -10.20
CA ALA A 152 11.47 -7.59 -11.30
C ALA A 152 11.35 -9.07 -11.67
N GLU A 153 12.44 -9.84 -11.58
CA GLU A 153 12.46 -11.28 -11.89
C GLU A 153 12.03 -12.16 -10.71
N ARG A 154 12.39 -11.78 -9.49
CA ARG A 154 12.18 -12.58 -8.27
C ARG A 154 10.98 -12.13 -7.45
N VAL A 155 10.27 -11.09 -7.89
CA VAL A 155 9.11 -10.44 -7.27
C VAL A 155 9.45 -9.73 -5.95
N VAL A 156 10.30 -10.31 -5.10
CA VAL A 156 10.75 -9.73 -3.84
C VAL A 156 12.18 -10.15 -3.51
N VAL A 157 12.98 -9.19 -3.05
CA VAL A 157 14.37 -9.41 -2.59
C VAL A 157 14.52 -8.91 -1.16
N PHE A 158 15.22 -9.69 -0.33
CA PHE A 158 15.40 -9.44 1.09
C PHE A 158 16.87 -9.19 1.43
N PHE A 159 17.08 -8.27 2.36
CA PHE A 159 18.38 -7.96 2.95
C PHE A 159 18.24 -7.93 4.46
N ARG A 160 18.97 -8.78 5.16
CA ARG A 160 19.05 -8.74 6.62
C ARG A 160 20.17 -7.83 7.08
N GLU A 161 20.12 -7.43 8.35
CA GLU A 161 21.16 -6.66 9.02
C GLU A 161 21.56 -5.40 8.24
N GLN A 162 20.58 -4.57 7.90
CA GLN A 162 20.77 -3.32 7.17
C GLN A 162 20.90 -2.15 8.13
N LYS A 163 22.02 -1.43 8.07
CA LYS A 163 22.21 -0.16 8.76
C LYS A 163 21.82 0.98 7.83
N LEU A 164 20.51 1.18 7.67
CA LEU A 164 19.96 2.13 6.70
C LEU A 164 19.26 3.29 7.40
N SER A 165 19.80 4.50 7.29
CA SER A 165 19.18 5.71 7.85
C SER A 165 17.90 6.09 7.11
N VAL A 166 17.01 6.84 7.75
CA VAL A 166 15.77 7.36 7.13
C VAL A 166 16.05 8.20 5.87
N PRO A 167 16.99 9.17 5.88
CA PRO A 167 17.36 9.91 4.66
C PRO A 167 17.88 9.00 3.55
N LYS A 168 18.72 8.00 3.89
CA LYS A 168 19.29 7.09 2.89
C LYS A 168 18.25 6.17 2.30
N GLN A 169 17.27 5.72 3.09
CA GLN A 169 16.12 4.96 2.60
C GLN A 169 15.31 5.78 1.57
N LEU A 170 15.06 7.06 1.82
CA LEU A 170 14.41 7.95 0.87
C LEU A 170 15.24 8.15 -0.41
N GLU A 171 16.55 8.34 -0.28
CA GLU A 171 17.47 8.45 -1.41
C GLU A 171 17.42 7.21 -2.31
N LEU A 172 17.41 6.01 -1.72
CA LEU A 172 17.23 4.77 -2.45
C LEU A 172 15.88 4.72 -3.17
N GLY A 173 14.78 5.08 -2.49
CA GLY A 173 13.46 5.19 -3.12
C GLY A 173 13.46 6.12 -4.34
N ALA A 174 14.06 7.30 -4.19
CA ALA A 174 14.17 8.30 -5.25
C ALA A 174 15.03 7.83 -6.44
N TYR A 175 15.95 6.89 -6.22
CA TYR A 175 16.75 6.31 -7.30
C TYR A 175 15.89 5.49 -8.27
N TRP A 176 14.97 4.67 -7.74
CA TRP A 176 14.12 3.77 -8.53
C TRP A 176 12.85 4.41 -9.07
N GLY A 177 12.45 5.56 -8.54
CA GLY A 177 11.29 6.29 -9.06
C GLY A 177 10.88 7.45 -8.16
N GLN A 178 9.72 8.03 -8.45
CA GLN A 178 9.14 9.05 -7.59
C GLN A 178 8.62 8.42 -6.29
N VAL A 179 9.11 8.91 -5.16
CA VAL A 179 8.63 8.47 -3.84
C VAL A 179 7.21 9.00 -3.61
N GLU A 180 6.27 8.09 -3.40
CA GLU A 180 4.90 8.42 -3.05
C GLU A 180 4.85 9.06 -1.64
N LYS A 181 4.00 10.07 -1.49
CA LYS A 181 3.77 10.76 -0.22
C LYS A 181 2.34 10.52 0.24
N HIS A 182 2.16 9.50 1.07
CA HIS A 182 0.84 9.11 1.53
C HIS A 182 0.23 10.08 2.56
N ILE A 183 -0.49 11.09 2.08
CA ILE A 183 -1.08 12.16 2.90
C ILE A 183 -2.13 11.68 3.93
N GLN A 184 -2.61 10.45 3.85
CA GLN A 184 -3.59 9.90 4.80
C GLN A 184 -3.00 8.94 5.84
N THR A 185 -1.70 8.64 5.78
CA THR A 185 -1.04 7.66 6.67
C THR A 185 0.08 8.33 7.45
N THR A 186 0.32 7.88 8.67
CA THR A 186 1.41 8.36 9.52
C THR A 186 2.77 8.22 8.84
N GLN A 187 3.66 9.18 9.09
CA GLN A 187 4.99 9.26 8.50
C GLN A 187 6.09 9.49 9.56
N VAL A 188 7.35 9.31 9.20
CA VAL A 188 8.47 9.71 10.07
C VAL A 188 8.55 11.24 10.10
N PRO A 189 8.65 11.87 11.30
CA PRO A 189 8.70 13.32 11.42
C PRO A 189 9.79 13.97 10.57
N GLY A 190 9.40 14.95 9.74
CA GLY A 190 10.33 15.67 8.86
C GLY A 190 10.79 14.92 7.59
N PHE A 191 10.32 13.69 7.37
CA PHE A 191 10.71 12.85 6.23
C PHE A 191 9.48 12.41 5.41
N PRO A 192 8.78 13.33 4.71
CA PRO A 192 7.61 12.97 3.92
C PRO A 192 7.95 11.94 2.84
N GLY A 193 7.11 10.91 2.70
CA GLY A 193 7.36 9.75 1.86
C GLY A 193 7.93 8.53 2.61
N THR A 194 8.11 8.63 3.92
CA THR A 194 8.43 7.48 4.79
C THR A 194 7.22 7.08 5.62
N THR A 195 6.32 6.32 5.00
CA THR A 195 5.10 5.84 5.66
C THR A 195 5.43 4.85 6.77
N VAL A 196 4.80 5.05 7.93
CA VAL A 196 4.99 4.21 9.13
C VAL A 196 3.87 3.19 9.23
N ILE A 197 4.23 1.90 9.21
CA ILE A 197 3.33 0.79 9.52
C ILE A 197 3.62 0.31 10.94
N TRP A 198 2.75 0.68 11.88
CA TRP A 198 2.95 0.34 13.29
C TRP A 198 1.65 -0.13 13.96
N VAL A 199 1.52 -1.45 14.10
CA VAL A 199 0.29 -2.09 14.58
C VAL A 199 -0.02 -1.75 16.04
N ASP A 200 0.97 -1.73 16.93
CA ASP A 200 0.74 -1.43 18.35
C ASP A 200 0.31 0.01 18.59
N TYR A 201 0.85 0.94 17.80
CA TYR A 201 0.34 2.30 17.78
C TYR A 201 -1.10 2.39 17.28
N ARG A 202 -1.45 1.67 16.22
CA ARG A 202 -2.85 1.59 15.75
C ARG A 202 -3.77 0.98 16.82
N ARG A 203 -3.30 -0.05 17.55
CA ARG A 203 -4.05 -0.68 18.66
C ARG A 203 -4.29 0.30 19.81
N LYS A 204 -3.26 1.04 20.22
CA LYS A 204 -3.40 2.13 21.20
C LYS A 204 -4.46 3.15 20.76
N ASN A 205 -4.56 3.42 19.46
CA ASN A 205 -5.53 4.32 18.85
C ASN A 205 -6.84 3.62 18.41
N GLY A 206 -7.20 2.49 19.03
CA GLY A 206 -8.51 1.86 18.87
C GLY A 206 -8.62 0.77 17.81
N LEU A 207 -7.53 0.35 17.16
CA LEU A 207 -7.53 -0.82 16.29
C LEU A 207 -7.72 -2.10 17.12
N ASN A 208 -8.89 -2.73 17.01
CA ASN A 208 -9.16 -4.02 17.62
C ASN A 208 -8.99 -5.15 16.59
N MET A 209 -7.97 -5.99 16.75
CA MET A 209 -7.70 -7.16 15.90
C MET A 209 -7.94 -8.45 16.68
N THR A 210 -8.78 -9.32 16.12
CA THR A 210 -9.15 -10.63 16.66
C THR A 210 -9.25 -11.63 15.51
N TYR A 211 -9.09 -12.93 15.76
CA TYR A 211 -9.31 -13.96 14.73
C TYR A 211 -10.67 -13.84 14.01
N LYS A 212 -11.70 -13.33 14.69
CA LYS A 212 -13.04 -13.15 14.13
C LYS A 212 -13.13 -12.04 13.08
N ASN A 213 -12.39 -10.94 13.25
CA ASN A 213 -12.47 -9.79 12.35
C ASN A 213 -11.25 -9.66 11.41
N THR A 214 -10.15 -10.36 11.70
CA THR A 214 -8.96 -10.44 10.85
C THR A 214 -9.13 -11.52 9.77
N ASN A 215 -10.09 -11.33 8.86
CA ASN A 215 -10.18 -12.02 7.56
C ASN A 215 -11.35 -11.52 6.70
N LEU A 216 -12.28 -10.76 7.28
CA LEU A 216 -13.52 -10.37 6.60
C LEU A 216 -13.25 -9.53 5.33
N GLY A 217 -12.12 -8.82 5.27
CA GLY A 217 -11.67 -8.11 4.08
C GLY A 217 -11.24 -9.02 2.92
N ASN A 218 -10.81 -10.27 3.19
CA ASN A 218 -10.61 -11.30 2.16
C ASN A 218 -11.93 -11.88 1.65
N TRP A 219 -13.07 -11.55 2.25
CA TRP A 219 -14.39 -11.89 1.69
C TRP A 219 -14.92 -10.71 0.86
N ASP A 220 -15.00 -9.52 1.47
CA ASP A 220 -15.41 -8.30 0.80
C ASP A 220 -14.83 -7.07 1.53
N ALA A 221 -13.68 -6.59 1.05
CA ALA A 221 -13.02 -5.41 1.60
C ALA A 221 -13.86 -4.12 1.50
N SER A 222 -14.83 -4.06 0.59
CA SER A 222 -15.71 -2.89 0.46
C SER A 222 -16.78 -2.84 1.54
N LYS A 223 -17.30 -4.00 1.98
CA LYS A 223 -18.32 -4.09 3.04
C LYS A 223 -17.75 -4.18 4.44
N HIS A 224 -16.62 -4.87 4.60
CA HIS A 224 -16.07 -5.19 5.92
C HIS A 224 -14.84 -4.35 6.28
N GLY A 225 -14.32 -3.55 5.34
CA GLY A 225 -13.06 -2.83 5.49
C GLY A 225 -11.87 -3.79 5.59
N SER A 226 -10.69 -3.24 5.91
CA SER A 226 -9.51 -4.04 6.26
C SER A 226 -9.16 -3.80 7.73
N SER A 227 -9.04 -4.88 8.50
CA SER A 227 -8.48 -4.84 9.86
C SER A 227 -7.01 -5.25 9.79
N GLY A 228 -6.11 -4.26 9.77
CA GLY A 228 -4.68 -4.47 9.52
C GLY A 228 -4.34 -4.66 8.04
N ASN A 229 -3.22 -5.34 7.75
CA ASN A 229 -2.69 -5.58 6.40
C ASN A 229 -2.87 -7.06 5.98
N GLN A 230 -4.03 -7.64 6.30
CA GLN A 230 -4.28 -9.09 6.23
C GLN A 230 -4.94 -9.54 4.91
N VAL A 231 -5.23 -8.61 4.00
CA VAL A 231 -5.93 -8.89 2.74
C VAL A 231 -4.92 -9.02 1.61
N TRP A 232 -5.07 -9.99 0.71
CA TRP A 232 -4.22 -10.07 -0.49
C TRP A 232 -4.46 -8.86 -1.39
N HIS A 233 -3.41 -8.07 -1.63
CA HIS A 233 -3.47 -6.85 -2.43
C HIS A 233 -2.13 -6.47 -3.04
N ALA A 234 -2.18 -5.55 -4.00
CA ALA A 234 -1.09 -4.62 -4.25
C ALA A 234 -1.41 -3.26 -3.69
N ASP A 235 -0.33 -2.55 -3.36
CA ASP A 235 -0.39 -1.15 -2.98
C ASP A 235 -0.79 -0.28 -4.17
N LEU A 236 -1.59 0.75 -3.89
CA LEU A 236 -1.81 1.89 -4.78
C LEU A 236 -2.24 1.54 -6.23
N VAL A 237 -2.99 0.44 -6.41
CA VAL A 237 -3.45 0.03 -7.76
C VAL A 237 -4.43 0.99 -8.42
N HIS A 238 -4.95 1.97 -7.66
CA HIS A 238 -5.89 2.99 -8.13
C HIS A 238 -5.21 4.28 -8.60
N GLU A 239 -3.88 4.35 -8.57
CA GLU A 239 -3.15 5.48 -9.15
C GLU A 239 -3.23 5.44 -10.68
N HIS A 240 -3.11 6.61 -11.32
CA HIS A 240 -2.97 6.66 -12.78
C HIS A 240 -1.73 5.88 -13.26
N GLN A 241 -0.61 6.05 -12.55
CA GLN A 241 0.61 5.26 -12.67
C GLN A 241 0.81 4.47 -11.37
N PRO A 242 0.39 3.18 -11.29
CA PRO A 242 0.52 2.36 -10.09
C PRO A 242 1.96 2.25 -9.59
N ALA A 243 2.12 2.05 -8.28
CA ALA A 243 3.44 1.89 -7.67
C ALA A 243 4.22 0.75 -8.32
N GLY A 244 5.37 1.08 -8.90
CA GLY A 244 6.26 0.11 -9.53
C GLY A 244 7.03 -0.72 -8.51
N ILE A 245 7.48 -0.11 -7.40
CA ILE A 245 8.27 -0.79 -6.38
C ILE A 245 7.86 -0.29 -5.00
N THR A 246 7.66 -1.23 -4.07
CA THR A 246 7.55 -0.96 -2.64
C THR A 246 8.83 -1.45 -1.96
N HIS A 247 9.43 -0.63 -1.10
CA HIS A 247 10.45 -1.11 -0.18
C HIS A 247 10.00 -0.87 1.26
N LEU A 248 10.39 -1.75 2.18
CA LEU A 248 10.10 -1.61 3.60
C LEU A 248 11.36 -1.88 4.40
N HIS A 249 11.54 -1.09 5.46
CA HIS A 249 12.53 -1.32 6.50
C HIS A 249 11.82 -1.66 7.80
N LEU A 250 12.14 -2.80 8.40
CA LEU A 250 11.60 -3.19 9.70
C LEU A 250 12.54 -2.73 10.80
N ASP A 251 12.06 -1.78 11.59
CA ASP A 251 12.78 -1.23 12.75
C ASP A 251 12.58 -2.07 14.02
N ALA A 252 11.44 -2.71 14.17
CA ALA A 252 11.12 -3.57 15.31
C ALA A 252 10.29 -4.75 14.86
N ILE A 253 10.68 -5.95 15.29
CA ILE A 253 10.05 -7.21 14.92
C ILE A 253 9.55 -7.88 16.19
N PRO A 254 8.28 -8.33 16.23
CA PRO A 254 7.80 -9.11 17.36
C PRO A 254 8.54 -10.45 17.46
N ASN A 255 8.73 -10.97 18.68
CA ASN A 255 9.38 -12.27 18.89
C ASN A 255 8.71 -13.42 18.11
N GLU A 256 7.39 -13.31 17.94
CA GLU A 256 6.56 -14.30 17.25
C GLU A 256 5.59 -13.63 16.30
N GLY A 257 5.40 -14.23 15.12
CA GLY A 257 4.48 -13.75 14.10
C GLY A 257 4.95 -12.50 13.37
N GLY A 258 4.02 -11.83 12.69
CA GLY A 258 4.31 -10.64 11.88
C GLY A 258 4.84 -10.94 10.48
N ASP A 259 5.01 -12.21 10.11
CA ASP A 259 5.44 -12.65 8.78
C ASP A 259 4.60 -12.01 7.67
N THR A 260 5.25 -11.80 6.53
CA THR A 260 4.59 -11.32 5.32
C THR A 260 4.62 -12.41 4.25
N LEU A 261 3.54 -12.51 3.49
CA LEU A 261 3.43 -13.39 2.33
C LEU A 261 3.36 -12.55 1.05
N TRP A 262 4.00 -13.05 0.00
CA TRP A 262 3.92 -12.53 -1.36
C TRP A 262 3.51 -13.63 -2.31
N ALA A 263 2.92 -13.26 -3.45
CA ALA A 263 2.56 -14.17 -4.53
C ALA A 263 3.03 -13.58 -5.87
N SER A 264 3.50 -14.42 -6.79
CA SER A 264 3.98 -13.98 -8.09
C SER A 264 2.83 -13.79 -9.09
N GLY A 265 2.67 -12.56 -9.59
CA GLY A 265 1.71 -12.26 -10.67
C GLY A 265 2.09 -12.89 -12.01
N TYR A 266 3.38 -13.13 -12.27
CA TYR A 266 3.85 -13.87 -13.44
C TYR A 266 3.44 -15.33 -13.37
N ALA A 267 3.72 -15.98 -12.25
CA ALA A 267 3.38 -17.39 -12.08
C ALA A 267 1.85 -17.60 -12.00
N ALA A 268 1.11 -16.62 -11.47
CA ALA A 268 -0.35 -16.62 -11.53
C ALA A 268 -0.87 -16.57 -12.97
N TYR A 269 -0.26 -15.76 -13.85
CA TYR A 269 -0.59 -15.74 -15.27
C TYR A 269 -0.22 -17.06 -15.97
N ASP A 270 0.96 -17.60 -15.69
CA ASP A 270 1.46 -18.83 -16.33
C ASP A 270 0.64 -20.07 -15.99
N LYS A 271 0.05 -20.12 -14.79
CA LYS A 271 -0.87 -21.20 -14.35
C LYS A 271 -2.18 -21.26 -15.15
N LEU A 272 -2.55 -20.19 -15.83
CA LEU A 272 -3.79 -20.16 -16.61
C LEU A 272 -3.65 -21.03 -17.85
N SER A 273 -4.73 -21.68 -18.28
CA SER A 273 -4.75 -22.36 -19.57
C SER A 273 -4.56 -21.37 -20.71
N GLU A 274 -4.09 -21.86 -21.86
CA GLU A 274 -3.89 -21.01 -23.04
C GLU A 274 -5.21 -20.38 -23.53
N GLU A 275 -6.34 -21.08 -23.38
CA GLU A 275 -7.69 -20.55 -23.66
C GLU A 275 -8.03 -19.39 -22.72
N MET A 276 -7.73 -19.53 -21.42
CA MET A 276 -7.96 -18.48 -20.45
C MET A 276 -7.06 -17.28 -20.72
N LYS A 277 -5.77 -17.50 -21.03
CA LYS A 277 -4.85 -16.43 -21.44
C LYS A 277 -5.36 -15.67 -22.67
N ARG A 278 -5.82 -16.39 -23.71
CA ARG A 278 -6.43 -15.78 -24.92
C ARG A 278 -7.70 -15.02 -24.60
N PHE A 279 -8.55 -15.54 -23.73
CA PHE A 279 -9.78 -14.87 -23.32
C PHE A 279 -9.49 -13.56 -22.58
N LEU A 280 -8.52 -13.57 -21.68
CA LEU A 280 -8.13 -12.42 -20.85
C LEU A 280 -7.31 -11.37 -21.59
N ASP A 281 -6.71 -11.73 -22.73
CA ASP A 281 -5.90 -10.80 -23.52
C ASP A 281 -6.71 -9.58 -23.97
N GLY A 282 -6.13 -8.39 -23.81
CA GLY A 282 -6.79 -7.11 -24.08
C GLY A 282 -7.93 -6.71 -23.12
N LYS A 283 -8.35 -7.58 -22.18
CA LYS A 283 -9.37 -7.21 -21.19
C LYS A 283 -8.82 -6.19 -20.19
N LYS A 284 -9.73 -5.36 -19.67
CA LYS A 284 -9.43 -4.36 -18.67
C LYS A 284 -10.28 -4.60 -17.43
N VAL A 285 -9.75 -4.20 -16.28
CA VAL A 285 -10.44 -4.24 -14.99
C VAL A 285 -10.63 -2.84 -14.44
N VAL A 286 -11.71 -2.68 -13.67
CA VAL A 286 -11.88 -1.51 -12.81
C VAL A 286 -11.40 -1.85 -11.41
N VAL A 287 -10.54 -0.97 -10.87
CA VAL A 287 -9.99 -1.06 -9.51
C VAL A 287 -10.31 0.21 -8.73
N PHE A 288 -10.51 0.09 -7.42
CA PHE A 288 -10.90 1.19 -6.54
C PHE A 288 -9.81 1.58 -5.55
N SER A 289 -9.79 2.84 -5.13
CA SER A 289 -9.00 3.31 -4.01
C SER A 289 -9.38 2.62 -2.70
N ALA A 290 -8.41 2.45 -1.80
CA ALA A 290 -8.68 1.97 -0.44
C ALA A 290 -9.53 2.97 0.36
N HIS A 291 -9.25 4.26 0.18
CA HIS A 291 -9.97 5.38 0.80
C HIS A 291 -11.21 5.78 0.01
N SER A 292 -12.18 6.36 0.71
CA SER A 292 -13.41 6.92 0.14
C SER A 292 -13.50 8.42 0.37
N TYR A 293 -14.19 9.12 -0.53
CA TYR A 293 -14.32 10.56 -0.62
C TYR A 293 -15.78 10.96 -0.82
N LEU A 294 -16.13 12.21 -0.54
CA LEU A 294 -17.47 12.74 -0.83
C LEU A 294 -17.62 13.07 -2.30
N ASP A 295 -18.83 12.92 -2.85
CA ASP A 295 -19.14 13.29 -4.22
C ASP A 295 -20.00 14.56 -4.25
N ARG A 296 -19.46 15.65 -4.83
CA ARG A 296 -20.17 16.92 -4.96
C ARG A 296 -21.43 16.81 -5.83
N ASN A 297 -21.42 15.89 -6.80
CA ASN A 297 -22.53 15.69 -7.73
C ASN A 297 -23.61 14.76 -7.16
N ASP A 298 -23.29 14.05 -6.08
CA ASP A 298 -24.19 13.13 -5.37
C ASP A 298 -24.02 13.24 -3.85
N PRO A 299 -24.41 14.39 -3.24
CA PRO A 299 -24.14 14.67 -1.82
C PRO A 299 -24.80 13.68 -0.86
N PHE A 300 -25.89 13.04 -1.31
CA PHE A 300 -26.68 12.11 -0.52
C PHE A 300 -26.37 10.63 -0.83
N GLY A 301 -25.57 10.34 -1.86
CA GLY A 301 -25.25 8.97 -2.26
C GLY A 301 -24.11 8.32 -1.48
N GLY A 302 -23.63 8.99 -0.43
CA GLY A 302 -22.58 8.51 0.46
C GLY A 302 -21.18 8.52 -0.15
N PRO A 303 -20.17 8.06 0.61
CA PRO A 303 -18.78 8.10 0.18
C PRO A 303 -18.53 7.22 -1.06
N LYS A 304 -17.84 7.79 -2.06
CA LYS A 304 -17.40 7.10 -3.28
C LYS A 304 -15.90 6.80 -3.22
N ARG A 305 -15.40 5.96 -4.12
CA ARG A 305 -13.97 5.65 -4.25
C ARG A 305 -13.48 6.11 -5.61
N ILE A 306 -12.18 6.41 -5.73
CA ILE A 306 -11.56 6.64 -7.03
C ILE A 306 -11.64 5.33 -7.80
N GLU A 307 -12.20 5.37 -9.01
CA GLU A 307 -12.19 4.25 -9.94
C GLU A 307 -11.12 4.47 -11.01
N ARG A 308 -10.33 3.43 -11.30
CA ARG A 308 -9.39 3.39 -12.43
C ARG A 308 -9.59 2.17 -13.28
N VAL A 309 -9.26 2.31 -14.55
CA VAL A 309 -9.27 1.22 -15.53
C VAL A 309 -7.83 0.85 -15.86
N HIS A 310 -7.44 -0.40 -15.60
CA HIS A 310 -6.13 -0.93 -15.97
C HIS A 310 -6.25 -2.20 -16.81
N PRO A 311 -5.23 -2.56 -17.62
CA PRO A 311 -5.16 -3.87 -18.24
C PRO A 311 -5.24 -4.98 -17.19
N LEU A 312 -6.05 -6.02 -17.46
CA LEU A 312 -6.14 -7.20 -16.61
C LEU A 312 -4.84 -8.00 -16.65
N VAL A 313 -4.23 -8.07 -17.83
CA VAL A 313 -2.89 -8.65 -18.03
C VAL A 313 -1.96 -7.50 -18.40
N ARG A 314 -0.90 -7.32 -17.62
CA ARG A 314 0.12 -6.30 -17.86
C ARG A 314 1.44 -6.95 -18.29
N THR A 315 2.32 -6.17 -18.89
CA THR A 315 3.66 -6.63 -19.32
C THR A 315 4.70 -5.80 -18.60
N HIS A 316 5.57 -6.44 -17.82
CA HIS A 316 6.60 -5.73 -17.08
C HIS A 316 7.59 -5.08 -18.06
N PRO A 317 7.88 -3.78 -17.92
CA PRO A 317 8.67 -3.05 -18.89
C PRO A 317 10.13 -3.56 -18.99
N ALA A 318 10.77 -3.95 -17.88
CA ALA A 318 12.13 -4.48 -17.89
C ALA A 318 12.27 -5.92 -18.43
N THR A 319 11.41 -6.85 -17.98
CA THR A 319 11.55 -8.28 -18.30
C THR A 319 10.74 -8.71 -19.53
N GLY A 320 9.72 -7.94 -19.92
CA GLY A 320 8.77 -8.32 -20.95
C GLY A 320 7.79 -9.42 -20.52
N TRP A 321 7.80 -9.82 -19.24
CA TRP A 321 6.95 -10.90 -18.73
C TRP A 321 5.52 -10.43 -18.50
N LYS A 322 4.55 -11.29 -18.80
CA LYS A 322 3.14 -11.02 -18.56
C LYS A 322 2.77 -11.34 -17.12
N SER A 323 2.07 -10.42 -16.47
CA SER A 323 1.58 -10.55 -15.10
C SER A 323 0.08 -10.33 -15.06
N LEU A 324 -0.62 -11.15 -14.29
CA LEU A 324 -2.03 -10.94 -13.98
C LEU A 324 -2.14 -9.74 -13.02
N PHE A 325 -3.02 -8.78 -13.26
CA PHE A 325 -3.18 -7.53 -12.50
C PHE A 325 -4.55 -7.43 -11.85
N VAL A 326 -4.80 -8.30 -10.87
CA VAL A 326 -6.03 -8.28 -10.08
C VAL A 326 -5.71 -8.58 -8.62
N ASN A 327 -6.51 -8.02 -7.72
CA ASN A 327 -6.52 -8.40 -6.32
C ASN A 327 -7.90 -8.22 -5.72
N ARG A 328 -8.23 -9.07 -4.74
CA ARG A 328 -9.56 -9.12 -4.13
C ARG A 328 -9.92 -7.84 -3.39
N ALA A 329 -8.94 -7.18 -2.78
CA ALA A 329 -9.18 -5.96 -2.01
C ALA A 329 -9.77 -4.84 -2.87
N MET A 330 -9.25 -4.65 -4.08
CA MET A 330 -9.47 -3.41 -4.85
C MET A 330 -10.05 -3.63 -6.25
N THR A 331 -9.94 -4.83 -6.84
CA THR A 331 -10.54 -5.11 -8.16
C THR A 331 -12.05 -5.32 -8.04
N ARG A 332 -12.83 -4.80 -8.98
CA ARG A 332 -14.30 -4.77 -8.89
C ARG A 332 -15.02 -5.39 -10.06
N LYS A 333 -14.59 -5.10 -11.29
CA LYS A 333 -15.25 -5.65 -12.48
C LYS A 333 -14.31 -5.78 -13.65
N ILE A 334 -14.57 -6.75 -14.51
CA ILE A 334 -13.96 -6.90 -15.83
C ILE A 334 -14.84 -6.15 -16.83
N ILE A 335 -14.23 -5.23 -17.58
CA ILE A 335 -14.95 -4.44 -18.59
C ILE A 335 -15.41 -5.35 -19.73
N GLY A 336 -16.68 -5.20 -20.12
CA GLY A 336 -17.29 -5.94 -21.22
C GLY A 336 -17.93 -7.26 -20.84
N LEU A 337 -17.89 -7.66 -19.56
CA LEU A 337 -18.61 -8.82 -19.05
C LEU A 337 -19.83 -8.40 -18.22
N SER A 338 -20.83 -9.27 -18.13
CA SER A 338 -21.91 -9.07 -17.16
C SER A 338 -21.38 -9.14 -15.73
N PRO A 339 -22.07 -8.55 -14.74
CA PRO A 339 -21.63 -8.59 -13.34
C PRO A 339 -21.40 -10.03 -12.83
N VAL A 340 -22.28 -10.97 -13.19
CA VAL A 340 -22.19 -12.37 -12.76
C VAL A 340 -20.98 -13.07 -13.37
N GLU A 341 -20.73 -12.90 -14.67
CA GLU A 341 -19.55 -13.48 -15.34
C GLU A 341 -18.26 -12.88 -14.78
N SER A 342 -18.24 -11.55 -14.59
CA SER A 342 -17.11 -10.84 -14.01
C SER A 342 -16.79 -11.37 -12.62
N ASP A 343 -17.78 -11.53 -11.76
CA ASP A 343 -17.59 -12.04 -10.40
C ASP A 343 -17.06 -13.47 -10.39
N VAL A 344 -17.59 -14.35 -11.23
CA VAL A 344 -17.11 -15.74 -11.34
C VAL A 344 -15.64 -15.78 -11.76
N ILE A 345 -15.29 -15.03 -12.81
CA ILE A 345 -13.92 -15.01 -13.35
C ILE A 345 -12.95 -14.35 -12.36
N LEU A 346 -13.31 -13.21 -11.78
CA LEU A 346 -12.45 -12.54 -10.80
C LEU A 346 -12.20 -13.41 -9.57
N ASN A 347 -13.22 -14.10 -9.05
CA ASN A 347 -13.04 -15.00 -7.91
C ASN A 347 -12.09 -16.16 -8.24
N TYR A 348 -12.20 -16.74 -9.44
CA TYR A 348 -11.22 -17.73 -9.90
C TYR A 348 -9.81 -17.15 -9.97
N LEU A 349 -9.63 -15.96 -10.54
CA LEU A 349 -8.33 -15.30 -10.66
C LEU A 349 -7.71 -14.92 -9.30
N PHE A 350 -8.53 -14.46 -8.34
CA PHE A 350 -8.09 -14.22 -6.96
C PHE A 350 -7.63 -15.52 -6.30
N ASP A 351 -8.38 -16.61 -6.48
CA ASP A 351 -8.03 -17.92 -5.94
C ASP A 351 -6.69 -18.44 -6.48
N VAL A 352 -6.29 -18.08 -7.71
CA VAL A 352 -4.96 -18.42 -8.23
C VAL A 352 -3.86 -17.86 -7.31
N TYR A 353 -3.95 -16.60 -6.90
CA TYR A 353 -3.00 -16.03 -5.93
C TYR A 353 -3.12 -16.67 -4.56
N GLU A 354 -4.34 -16.77 -4.05
CA GLU A 354 -4.60 -17.01 -2.63
C GLU A 354 -4.44 -18.49 -2.23
N LYS A 355 -4.68 -19.42 -3.17
CA LYS A 355 -4.76 -20.86 -2.88
C LYS A 355 -3.61 -21.69 -3.46
N ASN A 356 -2.65 -21.07 -4.15
CA ASN A 356 -1.51 -21.77 -4.74
C ASN A 356 -0.22 -21.44 -3.98
N ALA A 357 0.14 -22.30 -3.01
CA ALA A 357 1.33 -22.09 -2.19
C ALA A 357 2.66 -22.17 -2.99
N ASP A 358 2.67 -22.85 -4.14
CA ASP A 358 3.85 -23.01 -5.00
C ASP A 358 4.29 -21.71 -5.70
N ILE A 359 3.42 -20.69 -5.74
CA ILE A 359 3.73 -19.36 -6.30
C ILE A 359 3.84 -18.28 -5.23
N GLN A 360 3.84 -18.69 -3.96
CA GLN A 360 3.94 -17.81 -2.81
C GLN A 360 5.30 -17.96 -2.12
N VAL A 361 5.76 -16.88 -1.51
CA VAL A 361 6.86 -16.93 -0.52
C VAL A 361 6.36 -16.33 0.78
N ARG A 362 6.68 -16.99 1.89
CA ARG A 362 6.47 -16.45 3.24
C ARG A 362 7.81 -16.08 3.82
N PHE A 363 8.00 -14.81 4.14
CA PHE A 363 9.21 -14.36 4.81
C PHE A 363 8.95 -14.20 6.31
N LYS A 364 9.67 -15.01 7.09
CA LYS A 364 9.72 -14.85 8.53
C LYS A 364 10.73 -13.77 8.88
N TRP A 365 10.23 -12.67 9.45
CA TRP A 365 11.06 -11.64 10.03
C TRP A 365 11.83 -12.25 11.20
N GLY A 366 13.13 -11.95 11.28
CA GLY A 366 14.03 -12.53 12.28
C GLY A 366 14.62 -11.46 13.17
N PRO A 367 15.08 -11.82 14.37
CA PRO A 367 15.77 -10.89 15.26
C PRO A 367 16.97 -10.26 14.55
N GLN A 368 17.25 -9.01 14.89
CA GLN A 368 18.32 -8.21 14.31
C GLN A 368 19.28 -7.78 15.41
N LYS A 369 20.50 -7.42 15.00
CA LYS A 369 21.42 -6.69 15.87
C LYS A 369 20.80 -5.32 16.21
N PRO A 370 20.96 -4.81 17.44
CA PRO A 370 20.53 -3.45 17.78
C PRO A 370 21.05 -2.41 16.78
N GLY A 371 20.20 -1.46 16.39
CA GLY A 371 20.48 -0.46 15.36
C GLY A 371 20.50 -0.94 13.90
N TYR A 372 20.22 -2.22 13.62
CA TYR A 372 20.05 -2.75 12.25
C TYR A 372 18.59 -3.08 11.99
N GLY A 373 18.19 -3.05 10.72
CA GLY A 373 16.89 -3.52 10.24
C GLY A 373 16.97 -4.70 9.29
N THR A 374 15.80 -5.17 8.88
CA THR A 374 15.62 -6.10 7.77
C THR A 374 14.85 -5.32 6.76
N TRP A 375 15.33 -5.36 5.54
CA TRP A 375 14.77 -4.64 4.44
C TRP A 375 14.27 -5.61 3.39
N TYR A 376 13.22 -5.21 2.69
CA TYR A 376 12.85 -5.84 1.43
C TYR A 376 12.52 -4.78 0.40
N GLN A 377 12.64 -5.18 -0.86
CA GLN A 377 12.06 -4.49 -2.00
C GLN A 377 11.29 -5.50 -2.82
N SER A 378 10.04 -5.15 -3.10
CA SER A 378 9.13 -5.98 -3.88
C SER A 378 8.52 -5.18 -5.01
N HIS A 379 8.29 -5.90 -6.09
CA HIS A 379 7.51 -5.45 -7.22
C HIS A 379 6.22 -6.27 -7.22
N PHE A 380 5.07 -5.61 -7.21
CA PHE A 380 3.80 -6.33 -7.14
C PHE A 380 3.20 -6.59 -8.52
N PHE A 381 3.27 -5.64 -9.46
CA PHE A 381 2.63 -5.76 -10.78
C PHE A 381 3.21 -4.81 -11.84
N GLY A 382 3.81 -5.39 -12.90
CA GLY A 382 4.56 -4.70 -13.96
C GLY A 382 3.70 -3.91 -14.89
#